data_AF-A0A0V0H1F1-F1
#
_entry.id   AF-A0A0V0H1F1-F1
#
_cell.length_a   1.000
_cell.length_b   1.000
_cell.length_c   1.000
_cell.angle_alpha   90.00
_cell.angle_beta   90.00
_cell.angle_gamma   90.00
#
_symmetry.space_group_name_H-M   'P 1'
#
loop_
_entity.id
_entity.type
_entity.pdbx_description
1 polymer ?
#
loop_
_entity_poly.entity_id
_entity_poly.type
_entity_poly.pdbx_seq_one_letter_code
_entity_poly.pdbx_strand_id
1 'polypeptide(L)'
;MKIMVSKVPKLLFRDVSKTLKPKFQCLMDLGLSGSDLAKLMTKDRTIVERGLVTHLRPTIDFLRRILGSDENVVKALKRAPWLLTFGAHNIMETNLLLLKNYGVPDERIKKLMLRNPSYIAQNPERIKGFLHRMENDFLVP
;
A
#
# COMPACT_ATOMS: atom_id res chain seq x y z
N MET A 1 16.62 -1.84 16.18
CA MET A 1 15.56 -2.17 17.16
C MET A 1 15.32 -1.06 18.19
N LYS A 2 16.36 -0.52 18.87
CA LYS A 2 16.21 0.60 19.85
C LYS A 2 15.40 1.80 19.32
N ILE A 3 15.65 2.25 18.08
CA ILE A 3 14.91 3.35 17.43
C ILE A 3 13.43 2.98 17.20
N MET A 4 13.13 1.73 16.83
CA MET A 4 11.75 1.30 16.63
C MET A 4 10.99 1.26 17.95
N VAL A 5 11.62 0.76 19.02
CA VAL A 5 11.01 0.72 20.35
C VAL A 5 10.77 2.13 20.91
N SER A 6 11.69 3.07 20.73
CA SER A 6 11.47 4.46 21.18
C SER A 6 10.38 5.18 20.41
N LYS A 7 10.23 4.90 19.10
CA LYS A 7 9.18 5.49 18.25
C LYS A 7 7.85 4.75 18.35
N VAL A 8 7.86 3.47 18.70
CA VAL A 8 6.68 2.60 18.84
C VAL A 8 6.76 1.81 20.16
N PRO A 9 6.57 2.47 21.32
CA PRO A 9 6.68 1.81 22.63
C PRO A 9 5.72 0.63 22.80
N LYS A 10 4.59 0.64 22.08
CA LYS A 10 3.62 -0.46 22.06
C LYS A 10 4.23 -1.82 21.70
N LEU A 11 5.37 -1.84 20.99
CA LEU A 11 6.11 -3.06 20.68
C LEU A 11 6.56 -3.83 21.94
N LEU A 12 6.78 -3.13 23.06
CA LEU A 12 7.17 -3.75 24.34
C LEU A 12 6.08 -4.65 24.92
N PHE A 13 4.82 -4.43 24.53
CA PHE A 13 3.67 -5.21 25.00
C PHE A 13 3.26 -6.31 24.01
N ARG A 14 4.08 -6.59 23.00
CA ARG A 14 3.79 -7.61 21.97
C ARG A 14 4.73 -8.80 22.11
N ASP A 15 4.19 -10.00 21.96
CA ASP A 15 5.01 -11.22 21.94
C ASP A 15 5.93 -11.21 20.71
N VAL A 16 7.24 -11.18 20.96
CA VAL A 16 8.26 -11.09 19.91
C VAL A 16 8.19 -12.30 18.98
N SER A 17 8.10 -13.51 19.52
CA SER A 17 8.17 -14.76 18.77
C SER A 17 6.89 -15.03 17.99
N LYS A 18 5.73 -14.76 18.59
CA LYS A 18 4.41 -15.05 18.02
C LYS A 18 3.85 -13.94 17.15
N THR A 19 4.24 -12.67 17.39
CA THR A 19 3.61 -11.54 16.68
C THR A 19 4.59 -10.70 15.87
N LEU A 20 5.72 -10.27 16.44
CA LEU A 20 6.62 -9.33 15.76
C LEU A 20 7.51 -10.04 14.73
N LYS A 21 8.14 -11.15 15.12
CA LYS A 21 9.04 -11.92 14.26
C LYS A 21 8.33 -12.39 12.98
N PRO A 22 7.11 -12.97 13.01
CA PRO A 22 6.43 -13.39 11.78
C PRO A 22 6.09 -12.22 10.85
N LYS A 23 5.73 -11.05 11.40
CA LYS A 23 5.45 -9.84 10.60
C LYS A 23 6.71 -9.30 9.93
N PHE A 24 7.80 -9.23 10.69
CA PHE A 24 9.07 -8.75 10.18
C PHE A 24 9.64 -9.70 9.13
N GLN A 25 9.54 -11.01 9.36
CA GLN A 25 9.94 -12.01 8.38
C GLN A 25 9.14 -11.87 7.08
N CYS A 26 7.81 -11.77 7.16
CA CYS A 26 6.96 -11.55 5.99
C CYS A 26 7.38 -10.31 5.16
N LEU A 27 7.77 -9.22 5.82
CA LEU A 27 8.23 -8.01 5.15
C LEU A 27 9.65 -8.13 4.59
N MET A 28 10.53 -8.91 5.25
CA MET A 28 11.86 -9.21 4.75
C MET A 28 11.83 -10.20 3.57
N ASP A 29 10.95 -11.19 3.60
CA ASP A 29 10.71 -12.14 2.51
C ASP A 29 10.19 -11.43 1.25
N LEU A 30 9.43 -10.34 1.44
CA LEU A 30 9.02 -9.43 0.37
C LEU A 30 10.20 -8.63 -0.24
N GLY A 31 11.36 -8.60 0.40
CA GLY A 31 12.57 -7.91 -0.06
C GLY A 31 12.91 -6.60 0.67
N LEU A 32 12.27 -6.30 1.82
CA LEU A 32 12.68 -5.16 2.65
C LEU A 32 13.93 -5.50 3.47
N SER A 33 14.96 -4.65 3.42
CA SER A 33 16.09 -4.76 4.34
C SER A 33 15.66 -4.42 5.78
N GLY A 34 16.45 -4.82 6.78
CA GLY A 34 16.21 -4.41 8.17
C GLY A 34 16.18 -2.88 8.35
N SER A 35 16.94 -2.13 7.54
CA SER A 35 16.93 -0.66 7.55
C SER A 35 15.64 -0.09 6.97
N ASP A 36 15.10 -0.72 5.92
CA ASP A 36 13.84 -0.32 5.31
C ASP A 36 12.67 -0.58 6.25
N LEU A 37 12.68 -1.75 6.92
CA LEU A 37 11.70 -2.11 7.92
C LEU A 37 11.65 -1.08 9.05
N ALA A 38 12.81 -0.66 9.57
CA ALA A 38 12.87 0.36 10.62
C ALA A 38 12.30 1.71 10.15
N LYS A 39 12.58 2.13 8.91
CA LYS A 39 12.03 3.36 8.31
C LYS A 39 10.51 3.25 8.11
N LEU A 40 10.05 2.13 7.58
CA LEU A 40 8.64 1.83 7.32
C LEU A 40 7.82 1.95 8.63
N MET A 41 8.27 1.28 9.69
CA MET A 41 7.60 1.25 10.99
C MET A 41 7.65 2.59 11.73
N THR A 42 8.67 3.40 11.47
CA THR A 42 8.77 4.76 12.03
C THR A 42 7.77 5.71 11.36
N LYS A 43 7.57 5.56 10.04
CA LYS A 43 6.64 6.36 9.24
C LYS A 43 5.18 5.98 9.48
N ASP A 44 4.88 4.68 9.56
CA ASP A 44 3.55 4.19 9.88
C ASP A 44 3.61 3.12 10.95
N ARG A 45 3.20 3.53 12.15
CA ARG A 45 3.22 2.70 13.36
C ARG A 45 2.04 1.74 13.39
N THR A 46 1.00 1.95 12.59
CA THR A 46 -0.20 1.11 12.60
C THR A 46 0.05 -0.25 11.95
N ILE A 47 1.12 -0.40 11.17
CA ILE A 47 1.55 -1.67 10.56
C ILE A 47 1.69 -2.77 11.63
N VAL A 48 2.20 -2.44 12.82
CA VAL A 48 2.39 -3.44 13.89
C VAL A 48 1.09 -3.80 14.59
N GLU A 49 0.04 -3.01 14.41
CA GLU A 49 -1.31 -3.24 14.92
C GLU A 49 -2.14 -4.09 13.95
N ARG A 50 -1.87 -4.01 12.64
CA ARG A 50 -2.54 -4.80 11.60
C ARG A 50 -2.25 -6.30 11.70
N GLY A 51 -3.26 -7.14 11.52
CA GLY A 51 -3.08 -8.60 11.52
C GLY A 51 -2.21 -9.08 10.36
N LEU A 52 -1.31 -10.02 10.61
CA LEU A 52 -0.42 -10.55 9.58
C LEU A 52 -1.21 -11.27 8.47
N VAL A 53 -2.06 -12.22 8.87
CA VAL A 53 -2.85 -13.04 7.94
C VAL A 53 -4.10 -12.32 7.47
N THR A 54 -4.75 -11.56 8.34
CA THR A 54 -6.03 -10.90 8.04
C THR A 54 -5.90 -9.59 7.27
N HIS A 55 -4.71 -9.00 7.21
CA HIS A 55 -4.50 -7.71 6.56
C HIS A 55 -3.22 -7.67 5.74
N LEU A 56 -2.05 -7.75 6.39
CA LEU A 56 -0.77 -7.48 5.72
C LEU A 56 -0.53 -8.38 4.50
N ARG A 57 -0.74 -9.70 4.62
CA ARG A 57 -0.58 -10.64 3.49
C ARG A 57 -1.55 -10.35 2.34
N PRO A 58 -2.89 -10.30 2.57
CA PRO A 58 -3.83 -9.89 1.53
C PRO A 58 -3.49 -8.58 0.84
N THR A 59 -3.03 -7.57 1.61
CA THR A 59 -2.62 -6.28 1.05
C THR A 59 -1.39 -6.42 0.15
N ILE A 60 -0.38 -7.17 0.60
CA ILE A 60 0.83 -7.43 -0.19
C ILE A 60 0.48 -8.16 -1.49
N ASP A 61 -0.38 -9.18 -1.41
CA ASP A 61 -0.82 -9.96 -2.57
C ASP A 61 -1.61 -9.10 -3.57
N PHE A 62 -2.50 -8.24 -3.06
CA PHE A 62 -3.20 -7.25 -3.86
C PHE A 62 -2.22 -6.31 -4.58
N LEU A 63 -1.27 -5.72 -3.85
CA LEU A 63 -0.28 -4.82 -4.43
C LEU A 63 0.58 -5.55 -5.48
N ARG A 64 0.96 -6.81 -5.23
CA ARG A 64 1.72 -7.64 -6.17
C ARG A 64 0.95 -7.84 -7.47
N ARG A 65 -0.34 -8.15 -7.41
CA ARG A 65 -1.21 -8.31 -8.59
C ARG A 65 -1.24 -7.07 -9.47
N ILE A 66 -1.21 -5.87 -8.87
CA ILE A 66 -1.28 -4.61 -9.62
C ILE A 66 0.09 -4.11 -10.09
N LEU A 67 1.13 -4.32 -9.27
CA LEU A 67 2.47 -3.79 -9.51
C LEU A 67 3.39 -4.77 -10.26
N GLY A 68 2.99 -6.04 -10.35
CA GLY A 68 3.61 -7.08 -11.17
C GLY A 68 4.92 -7.66 -10.63
N SER A 69 5.45 -7.16 -9.50
CA SER A 69 6.68 -7.68 -8.89
C SER A 69 6.83 -7.23 -7.44
N ASP A 70 7.55 -8.02 -6.64
CA ASP A 70 7.85 -7.69 -5.25
C ASP A 70 8.74 -6.44 -5.14
N GLU A 71 9.66 -6.23 -6.08
CA GLU A 71 10.49 -5.03 -6.16
C GLU A 71 9.64 -3.76 -6.29
N ASN A 72 8.59 -3.80 -7.12
CA ASN A 72 7.67 -2.67 -7.26
C ASN A 72 6.80 -2.48 -6.02
N VAL A 73 6.36 -3.56 -5.37
CA VAL A 73 5.65 -3.48 -4.08
C VAL A 73 6.55 -2.80 -3.05
N VAL A 74 7.78 -3.28 -2.86
CA VAL A 74 8.77 -2.68 -1.95
C VAL A 74 8.99 -1.20 -2.26
N LYS A 75 9.12 -0.83 -3.53
CA LYS A 75 9.26 0.57 -3.96
C LYS A 75 8.05 1.42 -3.56
N ALA A 76 6.84 0.92 -3.77
CA ALA A 76 5.60 1.59 -3.37
C ALA A 76 5.53 1.76 -1.84
N LEU A 77 5.84 0.71 -1.08
CA LEU A 77 5.80 0.72 0.39
C LEU A 77 6.81 1.67 1.02
N LYS A 78 8.03 1.75 0.47
CA LYS A 78 9.05 2.72 0.93
C LYS A 78 8.58 4.17 0.78
N ARG A 79 7.79 4.44 -0.27
CA ARG A 79 7.21 5.75 -0.56
C ARG A 79 5.95 6.03 0.26
N ALA A 80 5.06 5.05 0.37
CA ALA A 80 3.79 5.13 1.06
C ALA A 80 3.53 3.91 1.95
N PRO A 81 4.09 3.90 3.17
CA PRO A 81 3.87 2.80 4.12
C PRO A 81 2.40 2.58 4.48
N TRP A 82 1.58 3.63 4.38
CA TRP A 82 0.14 3.58 4.62
C TRP A 82 -0.61 2.62 3.69
N LEU A 83 -0.01 2.23 2.55
CA LEU A 83 -0.58 1.20 1.69
C LEU A 83 -0.81 -0.13 2.43
N LEU A 84 0.03 -0.47 3.41
CA LEU A 84 -0.11 -1.68 4.25
C LEU A 84 -1.14 -1.55 5.37
N THR A 85 -1.69 -0.36 5.58
CA THR A 85 -2.53 -0.07 6.74
C THR A 85 -3.85 0.55 6.34
N PHE A 86 -4.01 0.89 5.07
CA PHE A 86 -5.24 1.42 4.51
C PHE A 86 -6.34 0.36 4.61
N GLY A 87 -7.26 0.59 5.55
CA GLY A 87 -8.37 -0.33 5.84
C GLY A 87 -9.47 -0.35 4.78
N ALA A 88 -9.31 0.38 3.68
CA ALA A 88 -10.30 0.49 2.62
C ALA A 88 -9.75 -0.09 1.30
N HIS A 89 -9.36 -1.37 1.34
CA HIS A 89 -8.95 -2.11 0.13
C HIS A 89 -10.00 -2.04 -0.97
N ASN A 90 -11.28 -2.04 -0.59
CA ASN A 90 -12.41 -1.83 -1.48
C ASN A 90 -12.31 -0.51 -2.26
N ILE A 91 -11.93 0.61 -1.63
CA ILE A 91 -11.78 1.90 -2.33
C ILE A 91 -10.68 1.81 -3.39
N MET A 92 -9.53 1.22 -3.04
CA MET A 92 -8.43 1.07 -4.01
C MET A 92 -8.85 0.18 -5.19
N GLU A 93 -9.51 -0.94 -4.91
CA GLU A 93 -10.00 -1.84 -5.95
C GLU A 93 -11.06 -1.18 -6.84
N THR A 94 -12.04 -0.48 -6.25
CA THR A 94 -13.04 0.29 -6.98
C THR A 94 -12.41 1.32 -7.90
N ASN A 95 -11.44 2.11 -7.40
CA ASN A 95 -10.77 3.13 -8.20
C ASN A 95 -9.93 2.54 -9.33
N LEU A 96 -9.28 1.40 -9.11
CA LEU A 96 -8.54 0.68 -10.16
C LEU A 96 -9.48 0.18 -11.24
N LEU A 97 -10.60 -0.44 -10.88
CA LEU A 97 -11.62 -0.89 -11.84
C LEU A 97 -12.20 0.27 -12.63
N LEU A 98 -12.49 1.39 -11.95
CA LEU A 98 -12.98 2.60 -12.61
C LEU A 98 -11.98 3.10 -13.66
N LEU A 99 -10.71 3.24 -13.31
CA LEU A 99 -9.68 3.67 -14.27
C LEU A 99 -9.56 2.73 -15.47
N LYS A 100 -9.61 1.40 -15.24
CA LYS A 100 -9.58 0.42 -16.32
C LYS A 100 -10.81 0.50 -17.22
N ASN A 101 -12.00 0.71 -16.65
CA ASN A 101 -13.24 0.86 -17.41
C ASN A 101 -13.24 2.11 -18.31
N TYR A 102 -12.54 3.16 -17.88
CA TYR A 102 -12.27 4.37 -18.67
C TYR A 102 -11.04 4.21 -19.58
N GLY A 103 -10.62 2.98 -19.90
CA GLY A 103 -9.58 2.70 -20.88
C GLY A 103 -8.14 3.00 -20.43
N VAL A 104 -7.90 3.33 -19.16
CA VAL A 104 -6.54 3.61 -18.69
C VAL A 104 -5.71 2.31 -18.67
N PRO A 105 -4.59 2.23 -19.40
CA PRO A 105 -3.78 1.01 -19.46
C PRO A 105 -3.16 0.65 -18.11
N ASP A 106 -3.03 -0.65 -17.84
CA ASP A 106 -2.44 -1.17 -16.60
C ASP A 106 -1.04 -0.60 -16.31
N GLU A 107 -0.21 -0.41 -17.34
CA GLU A 107 1.12 0.21 -17.17
C GLU A 107 1.05 1.67 -16.69
N ARG A 108 0.04 2.44 -17.12
CA ARG A 108 -0.17 3.80 -16.60
C ARG A 108 -0.66 3.78 -15.16
N ILE A 109 -1.55 2.86 -14.81
CA ILE A 109 -2.04 2.67 -13.44
C ILE A 109 -0.88 2.29 -12.51
N LYS A 110 -0.07 1.32 -12.90
CA LYS A 110 1.13 0.90 -12.17
C LYS A 110 2.11 2.06 -11.97
N LYS A 111 2.38 2.84 -13.02
CA LYS A 111 3.24 4.04 -12.94
C LYS A 111 2.65 5.10 -11.99
N LEU A 112 1.33 5.30 -12.02
CA LEU A 112 0.63 6.19 -11.09
C LEU A 112 0.77 5.70 -9.65
N MET A 113 0.55 4.41 -9.37
CA MET A 113 0.70 3.85 -8.03
C MET A 113 2.13 3.94 -7.50
N LEU A 114 3.15 3.73 -8.34
CA LEU A 114 4.55 3.86 -7.93
C LEU A 114 4.95 5.31 -7.65
N ARG A 115 4.39 6.27 -8.39
CA ARG A 115 4.75 7.69 -8.26
C ARG A 115 3.89 8.41 -7.22
N ASN A 116 2.60 8.14 -7.19
CA ASN A 116 1.68 8.80 -6.27
C ASN A 116 0.50 7.87 -5.89
N PRO A 117 0.72 6.95 -4.94
CA PRO A 117 -0.30 6.00 -4.51
C PRO A 117 -1.54 6.65 -3.89
N SER A 118 -1.50 7.91 -3.43
CA SER A 118 -2.69 8.51 -2.80
C SER A 118 -3.83 8.77 -3.76
N TYR A 119 -3.58 8.76 -5.08
CA TYR A 119 -4.64 8.89 -6.09
C TYR A 119 -5.57 7.69 -6.11
N ILE A 120 -5.04 6.46 -5.96
CA ILE A 120 -5.88 5.26 -5.97
C ILE A 120 -6.68 5.09 -4.66
N ALA A 121 -6.39 5.89 -3.63
CA ALA A 121 -7.10 5.90 -2.36
C ALA A 121 -8.08 7.07 -2.23
N GLN A 122 -8.29 7.87 -3.29
CA GLN A 122 -9.27 8.96 -3.27
C GLN A 122 -10.70 8.43 -3.19
N ASN A 123 -11.63 9.30 -2.80
CA ASN A 123 -13.06 9.01 -2.89
C ASN A 123 -13.42 8.63 -4.35
N PRO A 124 -14.06 7.47 -4.61
CA PRO A 124 -14.44 7.05 -5.96
C PRO A 124 -15.28 8.07 -6.73
N GLU A 125 -16.19 8.79 -6.06
CA GLU A 125 -17.00 9.83 -6.70
C GLU A 125 -16.17 10.99 -7.22
N ARG A 126 -15.06 11.31 -6.54
CA ARG A 126 -14.13 12.35 -7.00
C ARG A 126 -13.39 11.92 -8.25
N ILE A 127 -12.95 10.66 -8.32
CA ILE A 127 -12.30 10.11 -9.52
C ILE A 127 -13.29 10.05 -10.68
N LYS A 128 -14.49 9.53 -10.43
CA LYS A 128 -15.56 9.43 -11.44
C LYS A 128 -15.92 10.80 -12.00
N GLY A 129 -16.12 11.80 -11.14
CA GLY A 129 -16.42 13.17 -11.58
C GLY A 129 -15.26 13.80 -12.38
N PHE A 130 -14.01 13.48 -12.04
CA PHE A 130 -12.85 13.93 -12.82
C PHE A 130 -12.79 13.27 -14.20
N LEU A 131 -12.98 11.96 -14.28
CA LEU A 131 -12.97 11.21 -15.54
C LEU A 131 -14.10 11.67 -16.47
N HIS A 132 -15.31 11.86 -15.94
CA HIS A 132 -16.45 12.34 -16.72
C HIS A 132 -16.20 13.74 -17.31
N ARG A 133 -15.59 14.65 -16.54
CA ARG A 133 -15.19 15.96 -17.08
C ARG A 133 -14.11 15.85 -18.15
N MET A 134 -13.16 14.92 -18.00
CA MET A 134 -12.13 14.72 -19.02
C MET A 134 -12.72 14.27 -20.37
N GLU A 135 -13.68 13.34 -20.32
CA GLU A 135 -14.36 12.81 -21.49
C GLU A 135 -15.22 13.89 -22.17
N ASN A 136 -16.02 14.64 -21.39
CA ASN A 136 -16.93 15.65 -21.92
C ASN A 136 -16.26 16.95 -22.34
N ASP A 137 -15.32 17.46 -21.54
CA ASP A 137 -14.78 18.82 -21.71
C ASP A 137 -13.58 18.84 -22.67
N PHE A 138 -12.88 17.71 -22.83
CA PHE A 138 -11.64 17.63 -23.61
C PHE A 138 -11.73 16.72 -24.84
N LEU A 139 -12.87 16.07 -25.10
CA LEU A 139 -13.08 15.15 -26.23
C LEU A 139 -11.95 14.12 -26.37
N VAL A 140 -11.37 13.69 -25.24
CA VAL A 140 -10.39 12.62 -25.23
C VAL A 140 -11.20 11.33 -25.11
N PRO A 141 -11.31 10.52 -26.19
CA PRO A 141 -12.06 9.27 -26.15
C PRO A 141 -11.44 8.25 -25.17
#